data_AF-A0A9X2DAT0-F1
#
_entry.id   AF-A0A9X2DAT0-F1
#
_cell.length_a   1.000
_cell.length_b   1.000
_cell.length_c   1.000
_cell.angle_alpha   90.00
_cell.angle_beta   90.00
_cell.angle_gamma   90.00
#
_symmetry.space_group_name_H-M   'P 1'
#
loop_
_entity.id
_entity.type
_entity.pdbx_description
1 polymer ?
#
loop_
_entity_poly.entity_id
_entity_poly.type
_entity_poly.pdbx_seq_one_letter_code
_entity_poly.pdbx_strand_id
1 'polypeptide(L)' 'MTTSQAAEHFGIPSGRIREWRAAGRIRPVGIIPGRGRGGMVPLYRPADLQPLVDQYRDYVTRRSQRNA' A
#
# COMPACT_ATOMS: atom_id res chain seq x y z
N MET A 1 -6.50 8.38 1.65
CA MET A 1 -5.06 8.55 1.95
C MET A 1 -4.23 8.26 0.71
N THR A 2 -3.13 8.99 0.49
CA THR A 2 -2.17 8.71 -0.60
C THR A 2 -1.36 7.44 -0.34
N THR A 3 -0.61 6.97 -1.33
CA THR A 3 0.32 5.83 -1.16
C THR A 3 1.29 6.04 0.01
N SER A 4 1.88 7.23 0.16
CA SER A 4 2.83 7.52 1.25
C SER A 4 2.15 7.56 2.61
N GLN A 5 0.99 8.21 2.70
CA GLN A 5 0.20 8.23 3.94
C GLN A 5 -0.25 6.82 4.34
N ALA A 6 -0.63 5.98 3.39
CA ALA A 6 -0.99 4.59 3.65
C ALA A 6 0.22 3.77 4.13
N ALA A 7 1.39 3.96 3.52
CA ALA A 7 2.62 3.29 3.92
C ALA A 7 3.00 3.62 5.37
N GLU A 8 2.94 4.91 5.73
CA GLU A 8 3.17 5.39 7.10
C GLU A 8 2.11 4.85 8.06
N HIS A 9 0.83 4.95 7.71
CA HIS A 9 -0.29 4.53 8.56
C HIS A 9 -0.26 3.02 8.89
N PHE A 10 0.04 2.18 7.90
CA PHE A 10 0.06 0.73 8.08
C PHE A 10 1.44 0.16 8.46
N GLY A 11 2.49 0.98 8.43
CA GLY A 11 3.87 0.55 8.68
C GLY A 11 4.38 -0.44 7.63
N ILE A 12 4.05 -0.24 6.35
CA ILE A 12 4.48 -1.12 5.24
C ILE A 12 5.19 -0.33 4.14
N PRO A 13 6.04 -0.98 3.31
CA PRO A 13 6.70 -0.29 2.22
C PRO A 13 5.71 0.28 1.19
N SER A 14 5.90 1.55 0.80
CA SER A 14 5.07 2.19 -0.23
C SER A 14 5.14 1.48 -1.59
N GLY A 15 6.27 0.84 -1.89
CA GLY A 15 6.45 -0.03 -3.07
C GLY A 15 5.43 -1.17 -3.10
N ARG A 16 5.10 -1.74 -1.93
CA ARG A 16 4.15 -2.85 -1.84
C ARG A 16 2.73 -2.44 -2.23
N ILE A 17 2.32 -1.24 -1.81
CA ILE A 17 1.03 -0.66 -2.20
C ILE A 17 0.99 -0.39 -3.71
N ARG A 18 2.10 0.09 -4.30
CA ARG A 18 2.20 0.29 -5.76
C ARG A 18 2.08 -1.03 -6.52
N GLU A 19 2.72 -2.10 -6.04
CA GLU A 19 2.61 -3.45 -6.61
C GLU A 19 1.17 -3.97 -6.56
N TRP A 20 0.47 -3.80 -5.45
CA TRP A 20 -0.94 -4.20 -5.35
C TRP A 20 -1.82 -3.47 -6.35
N ARG A 21 -1.60 -2.17 -6.55
CA ARG A 21 -2.31 -1.41 -7.59
C ARG A 21 -1.95 -1.91 -8.99
N ALA A 22 -0.66 -2.11 -9.28
CA ALA A 22 -0.20 -2.58 -10.59
C ALA A 22 -0.76 -3.98 -10.93
N ALA A 23 -0.89 -4.84 -9.92
CA ALA A 23 -1.50 -6.16 -10.03
C ALA A 23 -3.05 -6.15 -9.99
N GLY A 24 -3.68 -4.97 -9.92
CA GLY A 24 -5.15 -4.84 -9.89
C GLY A 24 -5.82 -5.31 -8.61
N ARG A 25 -5.06 -5.56 -7.53
CA ARG A 25 -5.57 -6.05 -6.24
C ARG A 25 -6.25 -4.97 -5.40
N ILE A 26 -5.91 -3.70 -5.65
CA ILE A 26 -6.57 -2.52 -5.08
C ILE A 26 -6.89 -1.54 -6.18
N ARG A 27 -7.98 -0.80 -6.00
CA ARG A 27 -8.35 0.31 -6.87
C ARG A 27 -8.29 1.62 -6.11
N PRO A 28 -7.67 2.68 -6.67
CA PRO A 28 -7.75 3.98 -6.07
C PRO A 28 -9.19 4.52 -6.16
N VAL A 29 -9.62 5.22 -5.13
CA VAL A 29 -10.94 5.87 -5.08
C VAL A 29 -10.93 7.26 -5.70
N GLY A 30 -9.75 7.77 -6.03
CA GLY A 30 -9.54 9.05 -6.67
C GLY A 30 -8.06 9.29 -6.92
N ILE A 31 -7.77 10.42 -7.56
CA ILE A 31 -6.40 10.85 -7.86
C ILE A 31 -6.32 12.35 -7.54
N ILE A 32 -5.28 12.76 -6.84
CA ILE A 32 -5.04 14.17 -6.48
C ILE A 32 -3.69 14.65 -7.05
N PRO A 33 -3.54 15.96 -7.27
CA PRO A 33 -2.22 16.54 -7.54
C PRO A 33 -1.25 16.22 -6.40
N GLY A 34 -0.08 15.71 -6.75
CA GLY A 34 1.03 15.50 -5.82
C GLY A 34 1.79 16.78 -5.53
N ARG A 35 2.53 16.81 -4.42
CA ARG A 35 3.35 17.97 -4.01
C ARG A 35 4.57 18.27 -4.91
N GLY A 36 4.78 17.53 -6.00
CA GLY A 36 5.95 17.65 -6.89
C GLY A 36 5.57 17.91 -8.36
N ARG A 37 6.57 17.84 -9.28
CA ARG A 37 6.50 18.15 -10.73
C ARG A 37 5.29 17.51 -11.47
N GLY A 38 4.09 18.05 -11.33
CA GLY A 38 2.89 17.63 -12.05
C GLY A 38 2.43 16.18 -11.81
N GLY A 39 2.96 15.50 -10.79
CA GLY A 39 2.69 14.08 -10.56
C GLY A 39 1.31 13.86 -9.96
N MET A 40 0.51 12.99 -10.56
CA MET A 40 -0.81 12.60 -10.05
C MET A 40 -0.68 11.43 -9.06
N VAL A 41 -1.29 11.56 -7.87
CA VAL A 41 -1.15 10.60 -6.77
C VAL A 41 -2.48 9.91 -6.47
N PRO A 42 -2.53 8.57 -6.49
CA PRO A 42 -3.75 7.83 -6.16
C PRO A 42 -4.13 7.99 -4.68
N LEU A 43 -5.43 8.06 -4.43
CA LEU A 43 -6.04 7.99 -3.12
C LEU A 43 -6.67 6.62 -2.90
N TYR A 44 -6.52 6.09 -1.70
CA TYR A 44 -7.09 4.82 -1.26
C TYR A 44 -7.93 5.01 0.00
N ARG A 45 -8.94 4.15 0.17
CA ARG A 45 -9.62 3.99 1.46
C ARG A 45 -8.82 2.99 2.31
N PRO A 46 -8.64 3.24 3.61
CA PRO A 46 -7.96 2.29 4.48
C PRO A 46 -8.64 0.91 4.51
N ALA A 47 -9.98 0.87 4.43
CA ALA A 47 -10.74 -0.39 4.40
C ALA A 47 -10.36 -1.30 3.21
N ASP A 48 -10.02 -0.73 2.05
CA ASP A 48 -9.63 -1.50 0.86
C ASP A 48 -8.18 -2.02 0.97
N LEU A 49 -7.35 -1.37 1.79
CA LEU A 49 -5.96 -1.73 2.02
C LEU A 49 -5.80 -2.78 3.12
N GLN A 50 -6.64 -2.72 4.16
CA GLN A 50 -6.51 -3.54 5.38
C GLN A 50 -6.34 -5.04 5.09
N PRO A 51 -7.17 -5.70 4.26
CA PRO A 51 -7.05 -7.14 4.03
C PRO A 51 -5.71 -7.54 3.39
N LEU A 52 -5.11 -6.66 2.59
CA LEU A 52 -3.82 -6.91 1.93
C LEU A 52 -2.64 -6.63 2.86
N VAL A 53 -2.79 -5.65 3.75
CA VAL A 53 -1.85 -5.37 4.82
C VAL A 53 -1.75 -6.58 5.76
N ASP A 54 -2.89 -7.15 6.15
CA ASP A 54 -2.93 -8.33 7.03
C ASP A 54 -2.25 -9.52 6.36
N GLN A 55 -2.60 -9.82 5.10
CA GLN A 55 -1.94 -10.87 4.32
C GLN A 55 -0.42 -10.66 4.19
N TYR A 56 0.03 -9.41 4.06
CA TYR A 56 1.44 -9.09 3.96
C TYR A 56 2.18 -9.29 5.29
N ARG A 57 1.57 -8.87 6.40
CA ARG A 57 2.14 -9.08 7.75
C ARG A 57 2.29 -10.58 8.02
N ASP A 58 1.27 -11.38 7.72
CA ASP A 58 1.34 -12.84 7.88
C ASP A 58 2.43 -13.48 7.01
N TYR A 59 2.61 -12.98 5.79
CA TYR A 59 3.68 -13.43 4.90
C TYR A 59 5.07 -13.10 5.47
N VAL A 60 5.28 -11.87 5.95
CA VAL A 60 6.56 -11.44 6.53
C VAL A 60 6.87 -12.22 7.80
N THR A 61 5.90 -12.40 8.70
CA THR A 61 6.07 -13.18 9.93
C THR A 61 6.48 -14.63 9.64
N ARG A 62 5.76 -15.31 8.74
CA ARG A 62 6.10 -16.69 8.35
C ARG A 62 7.47 -16.79 7.68
N ARG A 63 7.84 -15.81 6.86
CA ARG A 63 9.17 -15.76 6.24
C ARG A 63 10.27 -15.57 7.28
N SER A 64 10.06 -14.74 8.28
CA SER A 64 11.01 -14.54 9.38
C SER A 64 11.25 -15.83 10.16
N GLN A 65 10.18 -16.53 10.55
CA GLN A 65 10.25 -17.79 11.29
C GLN A 65 10.94 -18.93 10.53
N ARG A 66 10.89 -18.92 9.18
CA ARG A 66 11.51 -19.94 8.34
C ARG A 66 13.00 -19.71 8.09
N ASN A 67 13.51 -18.51 8.40
CA ASN A 67 14.93 -18.16 8.27
C ASN A 67 15.62 -18.00 9.64
N ALA A 68 14.93 -18.33 10.73
CA ALA A 68 15.46 -18.42 12.09
C ALA A 68 15.77 -19.89 12.42
#